data_AF-D3TPV4-F1
#
_entry.id   AF-D3TPV4-F1
#
_cell.length_a   1.000
_cell.length_b   1.000
_cell.length_c   1.000
_cell.angle_alpha   90.00
_cell.angle_beta   90.00
_cell.angle_gamma   90.00
#
_symmetry.space_group_name_H-M   'P 1'
#
loop_
_entity.id
_entity.type
_entity.pdbx_description
1 polymer ?
#
loop_
_entity_poly.entity_id
_entity_poly.type
_entity_poly.pdbx_seq_one_letter_code
_entity_poly.pdbx_strand_id
1 'polypeptide(L)'
;MLGLQRYAIVLANQFFRKATYSGNALRSSTNVATKQATQGNKSNEVTNKVEVDTKGEEPVKRPKGKLVATAFENLKDDANKERILPEPKLSSTSPSLPPIDEQIINAKTVNSLLALAENNSTLTRKHALRIVSILADWTSMNRAKLSEFENDTRFLRICRMLGRSVPKDSNSSAKNSENKATINGFRTDDLNTVLGVAGDDEAAKLIASISVPQMVRVMTTLALRRRRSTPLLRSLAFNISSANEQLDLKQCADVFYAMASLNFQDVVLAAKLCADIQATLPKNNDKSAAIGSILTSLGILKYRDLDVLESLTQWMLQHSDICRPQDLSALFLSSATLNFKTTQIEQVRSKLLTTIVQQDFPKNHDWLNHVWSLVLGGLCDHKHLESVLSTAFIEKLQSEQPAGLTATTKMKLLNINSYAQLIASNYQGPFLAKENAVFDVPISHGKSKQILVNGMLDALKSLLTSNNYVKSLQDSKMGFLIDALCVFDANRNPLPVDKDHQDGIRVALMVVDYHDVCHGAHRAASGITTLCFDLLEKKGYRVLPIPYNEFSTSDKLLKRVQYLEAKFKSLISSKTNK
;
A
#
# COMPACT_ATOMS: atom_id res chain seq x y z
N MET A 1 39.23 15.33 -15.01
CA MET A 1 38.18 16.11 -15.72
C MET A 1 37.08 15.29 -16.41
N LEU A 2 37.19 13.95 -16.51
CA LEU A 2 36.13 13.08 -17.09
C LEU A 2 34.90 12.83 -16.17
N GLY A 3 34.97 13.16 -14.88
CA GLY A 3 33.87 12.98 -13.92
C GLY A 3 32.74 14.02 -14.05
N LEU A 4 33.07 15.28 -14.39
CA LEU A 4 32.07 16.35 -14.52
C LEU A 4 31.19 16.20 -15.78
N GLN A 5 31.74 15.68 -16.89
CA GLN A 5 30.95 15.43 -18.10
C GLN A 5 29.92 14.31 -17.92
N ARG A 6 30.23 13.29 -17.11
CA ARG A 6 29.27 12.23 -16.74
C ARG A 6 28.12 12.80 -15.87
N TYR A 7 28.41 13.74 -14.98
CA TYR A 7 27.39 14.43 -14.18
C TYR A 7 26.48 15.34 -15.02
N ALA A 8 27.02 16.10 -15.97
CA ALA A 8 26.23 17.01 -16.81
C ALA A 8 25.26 16.27 -17.75
N ILE A 9 25.66 15.12 -18.30
CA ILE A 9 24.79 14.31 -19.19
C ILE A 9 23.68 13.62 -18.39
N VAL A 10 23.97 13.14 -17.17
CA VAL A 10 22.96 12.57 -16.27
C VAL A 10 21.96 13.65 -15.83
N LEU A 11 22.42 14.87 -15.53
CA LEU A 11 21.53 15.99 -15.19
C LEU A 11 20.61 16.36 -16.35
N ALA A 12 21.10 16.46 -17.59
CA ALA A 12 20.27 16.80 -18.75
C ALA A 12 19.15 15.77 -19.00
N ASN A 13 19.45 14.47 -18.92
CA ASN A 13 18.43 13.41 -19.03
C ASN A 13 17.46 13.42 -17.81
N GLN A 14 17.95 13.75 -16.61
CA GLN A 14 17.10 13.90 -15.43
C GLN A 14 16.19 15.14 -15.50
N PHE A 15 16.62 16.25 -16.12
CA PHE A 15 15.79 17.44 -16.32
C PHE A 15 14.63 17.16 -17.27
N PHE A 16 14.85 16.44 -18.38
CA PHE A 16 13.76 16.00 -19.26
C PHE A 16 12.80 15.04 -18.55
N ARG A 17 13.31 14.10 -17.75
CA ARG A 17 12.47 13.20 -16.93
C ARG A 17 11.69 13.95 -15.84
N LYS A 18 12.27 14.97 -15.20
CA LYS A 18 11.56 15.83 -14.22
C LYS A 18 10.45 16.64 -14.88
N ALA A 19 10.65 17.12 -16.10
CA ALA A 19 9.63 17.88 -16.85
C ALA A 19 8.38 17.03 -17.17
N THR A 20 8.52 15.73 -17.46
CA THR A 20 7.39 14.80 -17.68
C THR A 20 6.58 14.50 -16.41
N TYR A 21 7.13 14.69 -15.21
CA TYR A 21 6.41 14.46 -13.96
C TYR A 21 6.01 15.75 -13.22
N SER A 22 6.45 16.91 -13.70
CA SER A 22 6.15 18.24 -13.15
C SER A 22 4.84 18.81 -13.72
N GLY A 23 3.72 18.14 -13.46
CA GLY A 23 2.38 18.70 -13.69
C GLY A 23 1.88 19.43 -12.44
N ASN A 24 1.67 20.74 -12.53
CA ASN A 24 1.20 21.66 -11.49
C ASN A 24 0.24 21.04 -10.46
N ALA A 25 0.70 20.93 -9.23
CA ALA A 25 -0.14 20.75 -8.06
C ALA A 25 -0.68 22.13 -7.64
N LEU A 26 -1.85 22.54 -8.16
CA LEU A 26 -2.75 23.49 -7.49
C LEU A 26 -4.10 23.53 -8.22
N ARG A 27 -5.06 22.74 -7.75
CA ARG A 27 -6.49 23.05 -7.88
C ARG A 27 -7.20 22.61 -6.61
N SER A 28 -7.03 23.42 -5.58
CA SER A 28 -7.96 23.55 -4.45
C SER A 28 -8.59 24.94 -4.56
N SER A 29 -9.90 25.00 -4.79
CA SER A 29 -10.74 26.15 -4.46
C SER A 29 -12.20 25.73 -4.67
N THR A 30 -12.93 25.43 -3.59
CA THR A 30 -13.84 26.37 -2.92
C THR A 30 -14.91 26.92 -3.86
N ASN A 31 -16.11 26.31 -3.79
CA ASN A 31 -17.32 26.87 -4.35
C ASN A 31 -17.86 27.94 -3.40
N VAL A 32 -17.60 29.21 -3.71
CA VAL A 32 -18.46 30.33 -3.31
C VAL A 32 -18.78 31.08 -4.59
N ALA A 33 -20.01 30.94 -5.09
CA ALA A 33 -20.50 31.68 -6.23
C ALA A 33 -21.71 32.50 -5.79
N THR A 34 -21.52 33.83 -5.74
CA THR A 34 -22.61 34.79 -5.69
C THR A 34 -22.64 35.54 -7.04
N LYS A 35 -23.73 35.30 -7.77
CA LYS A 35 -24.43 36.16 -8.74
C LYS A 35 -23.58 37.01 -9.71
N GLN A 36 -23.60 36.62 -10.99
CA GLN A 36 -23.58 37.57 -12.11
C GLN A 36 -24.98 37.69 -12.71
N ALA A 37 -25.34 38.94 -12.99
CA ALA A 37 -26.53 39.34 -13.72
C ALA A 37 -26.32 39.14 -15.23
N THR A 38 -27.38 38.69 -15.92
CA THR A 38 -27.54 38.96 -17.35
C THR A 38 -29.02 39.23 -17.64
N GLN A 39 -29.23 40.33 -18.37
CA GLN A 39 -30.38 40.63 -19.24
C GLN A 39 -30.89 39.33 -19.91
N GLY A 40 -32.16 39.10 -20.19
CA GLY A 40 -33.29 39.99 -20.42
C GLY A 40 -34.04 39.47 -21.66
N ASN A 41 -35.26 38.99 -21.41
CA ASN A 41 -36.41 38.82 -22.32
C ASN A 41 -36.59 37.59 -23.25
N LYS A 42 -37.70 36.89 -22.93
CA LYS A 42 -38.90 36.55 -23.76
C LYS A 42 -38.73 35.57 -24.93
N SER A 43 -39.66 34.68 -25.26
CA SER A 43 -40.97 34.24 -24.74
C SER A 43 -41.44 33.09 -25.64
N ASN A 44 -42.21 32.13 -25.11
CA ASN A 44 -43.47 31.61 -25.68
C ASN A 44 -43.79 30.22 -25.13
N GLU A 45 -44.81 30.18 -24.27
CA GLU A 45 -45.73 29.05 -24.15
C GLU A 45 -46.55 28.91 -25.44
N VAL A 46 -46.86 27.68 -25.87
CA VAL A 46 -48.24 27.25 -26.13
C VAL A 46 -48.33 25.73 -25.87
N THR A 47 -49.30 25.41 -25.03
CA THR A 47 -49.88 24.12 -24.66
C THR A 47 -50.53 23.35 -25.80
N ASN A 48 -50.57 22.01 -25.72
CA ASN A 48 -51.79 21.25 -26.04
C ASN A 48 -51.88 19.95 -25.22
N LYS A 49 -53.03 19.80 -24.54
CA LYS A 49 -53.53 18.63 -23.83
C LYS A 49 -54.25 17.69 -24.81
N VAL A 50 -54.24 16.38 -24.57
CA VAL A 50 -55.41 15.48 -24.68
C VAL A 50 -55.30 14.37 -23.61
N GLU A 51 -56.47 13.99 -23.08
CA GLU A 51 -56.90 13.12 -21.96
C GLU A 51 -56.46 11.64 -22.03
N VAL A 52 -56.06 10.98 -20.92
CA VAL A 52 -56.85 10.18 -19.92
C VAL A 52 -57.57 8.97 -20.57
N ASP A 53 -57.26 7.70 -20.27
CA ASP A 53 -57.67 7.04 -19.02
C ASP A 53 -56.89 5.75 -18.64
N THR A 54 -57.14 5.35 -17.39
CA THR A 54 -56.46 4.45 -16.44
C THR A 54 -56.59 2.92 -16.64
N LYS A 55 -55.59 2.17 -16.14
CA LYS A 55 -55.74 1.01 -15.22
C LYS A 55 -54.36 0.61 -14.65
N GLY A 56 -54.30 0.39 -13.32
CA GLY A 56 -53.06 0.23 -12.56
C GLY A 56 -52.58 -1.20 -12.33
N GLU A 57 -51.34 -1.33 -11.84
CA GLU A 57 -50.85 -2.42 -10.99
C GLU A 57 -49.45 -2.06 -10.40
N GLU A 58 -49.21 -2.50 -9.17
CA GLU A 58 -48.07 -2.16 -8.29
C GLU A 58 -46.69 -2.66 -8.75
N PRO A 59 -45.57 -2.03 -8.31
CA PRO A 59 -44.23 -2.49 -8.64
C PRO A 59 -43.75 -3.67 -7.75
N VAL A 60 -43.45 -4.76 -8.46
CA VAL A 60 -42.90 -6.04 -8.03
C VAL A 60 -41.52 -5.92 -7.35
N LYS A 61 -41.42 -6.43 -6.11
CA LYS A 61 -40.16 -6.83 -5.45
C LYS A 61 -39.68 -8.18 -5.99
N ARG A 62 -38.37 -8.32 -6.28
CA ARG A 62 -37.70 -9.61 -6.54
C ARG A 62 -36.51 -9.82 -5.61
N PRO A 63 -36.15 -11.09 -5.30
CA PRO A 63 -35.88 -11.52 -3.93
C PRO A 63 -34.39 -11.75 -3.66
N LYS A 64 -33.94 -11.39 -2.45
CA LYS A 64 -32.66 -11.84 -1.87
C LYS A 64 -32.99 -12.68 -0.64
N GLY A 65 -32.71 -13.98 -0.70
CA GLY A 65 -32.92 -14.85 0.45
C GLY A 65 -32.84 -16.33 0.11
N LYS A 66 -31.66 -16.81 -0.33
CA LYS A 66 -31.47 -18.27 -0.53
C LYS A 66 -30.09 -18.81 -0.12
N LEU A 67 -29.32 -18.06 0.67
CA LEU A 67 -28.04 -18.52 1.24
C LEU A 67 -28.05 -18.63 2.77
N VAL A 68 -28.97 -17.92 3.43
CA VAL A 68 -29.10 -17.94 4.89
C VAL A 68 -30.00 -19.11 5.33
N ALA A 69 -31.03 -19.46 4.55
CA ALA A 69 -31.91 -20.60 4.84
C ALA A 69 -31.16 -21.95 4.84
N THR A 70 -30.22 -22.14 3.92
CA THR A 70 -29.40 -23.36 3.80
C THR A 70 -28.35 -23.51 4.91
N ALA A 71 -27.99 -22.42 5.59
CA ALA A 71 -27.09 -22.47 6.75
C ALA A 71 -27.83 -22.81 8.06
N PHE A 72 -29.14 -22.55 8.13
CA PHE A 72 -29.97 -22.89 9.30
C PHE A 72 -30.58 -24.29 9.24
N GLU A 73 -30.76 -24.89 8.06
CA GLU A 73 -31.22 -26.28 7.93
C GLU A 73 -30.15 -27.29 8.40
N ASN A 74 -28.88 -27.08 8.08
CA ASN A 74 -27.78 -27.97 8.51
C ASN A 74 -27.51 -27.98 10.03
N LEU A 75 -28.13 -27.07 10.81
CA LEU A 75 -28.02 -27.04 12.27
C LEU A 75 -29.22 -27.68 12.97
N LYS A 76 -30.28 -28.05 12.24
CA LYS A 76 -31.46 -28.75 12.79
C LYS A 76 -31.32 -30.27 12.76
N ASP A 77 -30.52 -30.81 11.84
CA ASP A 77 -30.37 -32.26 11.66
C ASP A 77 -29.47 -32.94 12.71
N ASP A 78 -28.64 -32.18 13.43
CA ASP A 78 -27.78 -32.72 14.50
C ASP A 78 -28.50 -32.91 15.85
N ALA A 79 -29.75 -32.46 15.99
CA ALA A 79 -30.49 -32.57 17.26
C ALA A 79 -31.25 -33.90 17.43
N ASN A 80 -31.27 -34.78 16.43
CA ASN A 80 -32.14 -35.97 16.38
C ASN A 80 -31.41 -37.33 16.35
N LYS A 81 -30.23 -37.43 16.97
CA LYS A 81 -29.60 -38.73 17.24
C LYS A 81 -28.93 -38.74 18.62
N GLU A 82 -29.61 -39.28 19.62
CA GLU A 82 -28.97 -40.19 20.57
C GLU A 82 -30.01 -41.05 21.31
N ARG A 83 -29.68 -42.34 21.42
CA ARG A 83 -30.50 -43.46 21.89
C ARG A 83 -30.24 -43.71 23.39
N ILE A 84 -31.32 -43.77 24.18
CA ILE A 84 -31.75 -44.88 25.07
C ILE A 84 -30.69 -45.60 25.98
N LEU A 85 -30.89 -45.42 27.31
CA LEU A 85 -30.63 -46.27 28.52
C LEU A 85 -29.24 -46.29 29.23
N PRO A 86 -29.16 -46.62 30.55
CA PRO A 86 -30.03 -46.30 31.69
C PRO A 86 -29.29 -45.79 32.98
N GLU A 87 -30.07 -45.31 33.95
CA GLU A 87 -29.69 -44.72 35.25
C GLU A 87 -28.87 -45.62 36.22
N PRO A 88 -28.25 -45.03 37.28
CA PRO A 88 -28.87 -45.22 38.60
C PRO A 88 -28.81 -44.03 39.60
N LYS A 89 -29.94 -43.88 40.32
CA LYS A 89 -30.14 -43.65 41.78
C LYS A 89 -29.63 -42.37 42.50
N LEU A 90 -30.61 -41.50 42.77
CA LEU A 90 -30.98 -40.84 44.05
C LEU A 90 -29.89 -40.56 45.13
N SER A 91 -29.67 -39.27 45.42
CA SER A 91 -29.89 -38.73 46.79
C SER A 91 -30.05 -37.20 46.80
N SER A 92 -31.17 -36.79 47.39
CA SER A 92 -31.61 -35.49 47.93
C SER A 92 -30.58 -34.36 48.12
N THR A 93 -30.92 -33.11 47.70
CA THR A 93 -31.55 -32.03 48.52
C THR A 93 -31.32 -30.64 47.89
N SER A 94 -32.38 -29.81 47.85
CA SER A 94 -32.44 -28.33 47.64
C SER A 94 -32.45 -27.71 46.22
N PRO A 95 -33.16 -26.57 46.03
CA PRO A 95 -33.88 -26.23 44.79
C PRO A 95 -33.01 -25.53 43.74
N SER A 96 -33.11 -25.96 42.48
CA SER A 96 -32.40 -25.36 41.35
C SER A 96 -33.05 -24.07 40.87
N LEU A 97 -32.24 -23.00 40.77
CA LEU A 97 -32.54 -21.78 40.00
C LEU A 97 -32.83 -22.12 38.52
N PRO A 98 -33.64 -21.30 37.79
CA PRO A 98 -33.98 -21.57 36.39
C PRO A 98 -32.75 -21.52 35.45
N PRO A 99 -32.77 -22.25 34.32
CA PRO A 99 -31.70 -22.21 33.32
C PRO A 99 -31.58 -20.80 32.72
N ILE A 100 -30.37 -20.25 32.72
CA ILE A 100 -30.01 -18.87 32.32
C ILE A 100 -30.57 -18.48 30.94
N ASP A 101 -30.75 -19.44 30.03
CA ASP A 101 -31.31 -19.21 28.70
C ASP A 101 -32.77 -18.74 28.71
N GLU A 102 -33.60 -19.22 29.63
CA GLU A 102 -35.01 -18.77 29.75
C GLU A 102 -35.09 -17.35 30.31
N GLN A 103 -34.16 -16.98 31.19
CA GLN A 103 -34.10 -15.65 31.77
C GLN A 103 -33.64 -14.58 30.76
N ILE A 104 -32.77 -14.96 29.80
CA ILE A 104 -32.34 -14.07 28.71
C ILE A 104 -33.49 -13.81 27.73
N ILE A 105 -34.32 -14.82 27.45
CA ILE A 105 -35.45 -14.70 26.51
C ILE A 105 -36.62 -13.91 27.13
N ASN A 106 -36.83 -14.05 28.44
CA ASN A 106 -37.95 -13.41 29.15
C ASN A 106 -37.66 -12.01 29.70
N ALA A 107 -36.43 -11.51 29.59
CA ALA A 107 -36.07 -10.17 30.03
C ALA A 107 -36.80 -9.10 29.19
N LYS A 108 -37.46 -8.15 29.87
CA LYS A 108 -38.24 -7.07 29.21
C LYS A 108 -37.64 -5.67 29.40
N THR A 109 -36.58 -5.54 30.19
CA THR A 109 -35.94 -4.25 30.49
C THR A 109 -34.42 -4.36 30.39
N VAL A 110 -33.76 -3.26 29.99
CA VAL A 110 -32.29 -3.18 29.84
C VAL A 110 -31.58 -3.56 31.15
N ASN A 111 -32.09 -3.08 32.28
CA ASN A 111 -31.56 -3.41 33.61
C ASN A 111 -31.72 -4.90 33.96
N SER A 112 -32.82 -5.55 33.58
CA SER A 112 -33.02 -6.98 33.82
C SER A 112 -32.06 -7.83 32.98
N LEU A 113 -31.76 -7.40 31.75
CA LEU A 113 -30.84 -8.10 30.86
C LEU A 113 -29.37 -7.92 31.29
N LEU A 114 -29.01 -6.74 31.79
CA LEU A 114 -27.67 -6.42 32.30
C LEU A 114 -27.42 -6.98 33.71
N ALA A 115 -28.45 -7.11 34.56
CA ALA A 115 -28.34 -7.75 35.88
C ALA A 115 -27.96 -9.23 35.80
N LEU A 116 -28.31 -9.92 34.70
CA LEU A 116 -27.86 -11.29 34.43
C LEU A 116 -26.33 -11.40 34.28
N ALA A 117 -25.63 -10.29 34.06
CA ALA A 117 -24.17 -10.21 33.99
C ALA A 117 -23.48 -9.86 35.33
N GLU A 118 -24.24 -9.49 36.37
CA GLU A 118 -23.67 -9.15 37.69
C GLU A 118 -23.34 -10.39 38.51
N ASN A 119 -24.20 -11.41 38.47
CA ASN A 119 -24.19 -12.49 39.47
C ASN A 119 -23.79 -13.88 38.94
N ASN A 120 -23.54 -14.05 37.64
CA ASN A 120 -23.30 -15.36 37.04
C ASN A 120 -21.83 -15.55 36.65
N SER A 121 -21.09 -16.33 37.44
CA SER A 121 -19.75 -16.84 37.08
C SER A 121 -19.76 -17.84 35.92
N THR A 122 -20.95 -18.27 35.48
CA THR A 122 -21.22 -19.25 34.43
C THR A 122 -21.68 -18.65 33.10
N LEU A 123 -21.54 -17.32 32.90
CA LEU A 123 -21.96 -16.68 31.67
C LEU A 123 -21.06 -17.11 30.48
N THR A 124 -21.60 -17.95 29.60
CA THR A 124 -20.93 -18.40 28.37
C THR A 124 -20.94 -17.31 27.27
N ARG A 125 -19.95 -17.31 26.37
CA ARG A 125 -19.87 -16.40 25.20
C ARG A 125 -21.15 -16.40 24.35
N LYS A 126 -21.83 -17.55 24.26
CA LYS A 126 -23.12 -17.70 23.53
C LYS A 126 -24.24 -16.87 24.15
N HIS A 127 -24.29 -16.77 25.49
CA HIS A 127 -25.25 -15.94 26.20
C HIS A 127 -24.90 -14.45 26.06
N ALA A 128 -23.62 -14.09 26.14
CA ALA A 128 -23.16 -12.72 25.90
C ALA A 128 -23.51 -12.22 24.48
N LEU A 129 -23.38 -13.06 23.45
CA LEU A 129 -23.77 -12.73 22.08
C LEU A 129 -25.28 -12.51 21.96
N ARG A 130 -26.09 -13.37 22.60
CA ARG A 130 -27.55 -13.22 22.62
C ARG A 130 -27.98 -11.93 23.32
N ILE A 131 -27.38 -11.60 24.46
CA ILE A 131 -27.66 -10.38 25.21
C ILE A 131 -27.35 -9.14 24.35
N VAL A 132 -26.20 -9.10 23.68
CA VAL A 132 -25.83 -7.97 22.80
C VAL A 132 -26.73 -7.89 21.56
N SER A 133 -27.14 -9.03 20.99
CA SER A 133 -28.12 -9.06 19.89
C SER A 133 -29.47 -8.48 20.30
N ILE A 134 -29.98 -8.85 21.49
CA ILE A 134 -31.27 -8.35 21.99
C ILE A 134 -31.19 -6.85 22.30
N LEU A 135 -30.07 -6.36 22.86
CA LEU A 135 -29.87 -4.92 23.06
C LEU A 135 -29.77 -4.14 21.74
N ALA A 136 -29.15 -4.72 20.72
CA ALA A 136 -29.11 -4.14 19.38
C ALA A 136 -30.51 -4.09 18.73
N ASP A 137 -31.31 -5.14 18.90
CA ASP A 137 -32.70 -5.19 18.43
C ASP A 137 -33.58 -4.18 19.19
N TRP A 138 -33.40 -4.01 20.49
CA TRP A 138 -34.14 -3.01 21.27
C TRP A 138 -33.74 -1.57 20.94
N THR A 139 -32.49 -1.35 20.56
CA THR A 139 -32.01 -0.05 20.09
C THR A 139 -32.56 0.26 18.68
N SER A 140 -32.58 -0.73 17.78
CA SER A 140 -33.14 -0.56 16.43
C SER A 140 -34.66 -0.41 16.41
N MET A 141 -35.36 -1.01 17.37
CA MET A 141 -36.80 -0.83 17.60
C MET A 141 -37.14 0.41 18.45
N ASN A 142 -36.16 1.26 18.77
CA ASN A 142 -36.30 2.49 19.56
C ASN A 142 -36.91 2.28 20.97
N ARG A 143 -36.75 1.09 21.54
CA ARG A 143 -37.23 0.70 22.89
C ARG A 143 -36.21 1.00 23.99
N ALA A 144 -34.94 1.19 23.63
CA ALA A 144 -33.86 1.58 24.52
C ALA A 144 -32.94 2.56 23.79
N LYS A 145 -32.39 3.54 24.51
CA LYS A 145 -31.41 4.47 23.93
C LYS A 145 -30.00 3.94 24.19
N LEU A 146 -29.13 4.03 23.20
CA LEU A 146 -27.73 3.60 23.32
C LEU A 146 -27.01 4.30 24.51
N SER A 147 -27.37 5.57 24.76
CA SER A 147 -26.85 6.37 25.86
C SER A 147 -27.22 5.88 27.26
N GLU A 148 -28.21 5.00 27.41
CA GLU A 148 -28.64 4.47 28.71
C GLU A 148 -27.77 3.33 29.23
N PHE A 149 -27.02 2.65 28.35
CA PHE A 149 -26.24 1.47 28.72
C PHE A 149 -24.81 1.44 28.17
N GLU A 150 -24.42 2.36 27.28
CA GLU A 150 -23.06 2.43 26.73
C GLU A 150 -21.97 2.61 27.82
N ASN A 151 -22.31 3.32 28.90
CA ASN A 151 -21.40 3.60 30.03
C ASN A 151 -21.63 2.64 31.22
N ASP A 152 -22.55 1.69 31.10
CA ASP A 152 -22.84 0.74 32.16
C ASP A 152 -21.69 -0.29 32.29
N THR A 153 -21.12 -0.39 33.49
CA THR A 153 -20.05 -1.34 33.83
C THR A 153 -20.42 -2.80 33.50
N ARG A 154 -21.71 -3.13 33.53
CA ARG A 154 -22.27 -4.46 33.23
C ARG A 154 -22.25 -4.75 31.73
N PHE A 155 -22.62 -3.77 30.93
CA PHE A 155 -22.57 -3.85 29.47
C PHE A 155 -21.12 -3.97 28.98
N LEU A 156 -20.23 -3.15 29.53
CA LEU A 156 -18.79 -3.23 29.25
C LEU A 156 -18.20 -4.60 29.59
N ARG A 157 -18.64 -5.24 30.68
CA ARG A 157 -18.23 -6.60 31.04
C ARG A 157 -18.65 -7.63 29.99
N ILE A 158 -19.90 -7.57 29.52
CA ILE A 158 -20.41 -8.45 28.46
C ILE A 158 -19.64 -8.24 27.16
N CYS A 159 -19.40 -6.98 26.78
CA CYS A 159 -18.59 -6.63 25.62
C CYS A 159 -17.16 -7.20 25.74
N ARG A 160 -16.49 -7.06 26.89
CA ARG A 160 -15.15 -7.65 27.12
C ARG A 160 -15.12 -9.16 26.96
N MET A 161 -16.21 -9.86 27.32
CA MET A 161 -16.33 -11.31 27.11
C MET A 161 -16.46 -11.68 25.63
N LEU A 162 -17.00 -10.78 24.80
CA LEU A 162 -17.08 -10.94 23.35
C LEU A 162 -15.79 -10.54 22.63
N GLY A 163 -15.06 -9.56 23.16
CA GLY A 163 -13.80 -9.03 22.64
C GLY A 163 -12.58 -9.94 22.80
N ARG A 164 -12.66 -10.99 23.65
CA ARG A 164 -11.64 -12.04 23.74
C ARG A 164 -11.74 -13.00 22.54
N SER A 165 -11.29 -12.56 21.37
CA SER A 165 -10.91 -13.49 20.30
C SER A 165 -9.56 -14.10 20.66
N VAL A 166 -9.55 -15.37 21.08
CA VAL A 166 -8.33 -16.17 21.28
C VAL A 166 -7.60 -16.33 19.93
N PRO A 167 -6.32 -15.94 19.78
CA PRO A 167 -5.41 -16.67 18.91
C PRO A 167 -4.97 -17.92 19.67
N LYS A 168 -5.22 -19.08 19.07
CA LYS A 168 -4.67 -20.35 19.54
C LYS A 168 -3.17 -20.29 19.24
N ASP A 169 -2.32 -20.25 20.27
CA ASP A 169 -1.14 -21.10 20.42
C ASP A 169 -0.30 -20.78 21.67
N SER A 170 -0.14 -21.83 22.48
CA SER A 170 0.92 -22.21 23.43
C SER A 170 1.67 -21.18 24.29
N ASN A 171 1.58 -21.42 25.61
CA ASN A 171 2.61 -21.23 26.64
C ASN A 171 3.35 -19.88 26.73
N SER A 172 2.93 -19.04 27.68
CA SER A 172 3.88 -18.54 28.68
C SER A 172 3.17 -17.98 29.93
N SER A 173 3.78 -18.36 31.04
CA SER A 173 3.54 -18.03 32.45
C SER A 173 3.04 -16.62 32.75
N ALA A 174 2.06 -16.60 33.64
CA ALA A 174 1.65 -15.46 34.45
C ALA A 174 2.86 -14.78 35.13
N LYS A 175 2.91 -13.44 35.03
CA LYS A 175 3.51 -12.60 36.06
C LYS A 175 2.62 -11.38 36.32
N ASN A 176 2.36 -11.21 37.61
CA ASN A 176 1.64 -10.13 38.24
C ASN A 176 2.19 -8.76 37.82
N SER A 177 1.28 -7.83 37.57
CA SER A 177 1.52 -6.42 37.92
C SER A 177 0.20 -5.86 38.44
N GLU A 178 0.09 -5.85 39.76
CA GLU A 178 -0.74 -4.92 40.48
C GLU A 178 -0.32 -3.50 40.07
N ASN A 179 -1.20 -2.75 39.42
CA ASN A 179 -1.14 -1.31 39.52
C ASN A 179 -2.56 -0.73 39.62
N LYS A 180 -2.68 0.04 40.69
CA LYS A 180 -3.87 0.56 41.34
C LYS A 180 -4.51 1.66 40.48
N ALA A 181 -5.82 1.76 40.63
CA ALA A 181 -6.73 2.64 39.91
C ALA A 181 -6.27 4.11 39.81
N THR A 182 -6.37 4.67 38.60
CA THR A 182 -6.82 6.04 38.40
C THR A 182 -8.05 6.00 37.49
N ILE A 183 -9.13 6.58 38.01
CA ILE A 183 -10.44 6.70 37.40
C ILE A 183 -10.38 7.95 36.53
N ASN A 184 -10.08 7.78 35.24
CA ASN A 184 -10.42 8.71 34.15
C ASN A 184 -9.99 8.10 32.81
N GLY A 185 -10.95 7.92 31.91
CA GLY A 185 -10.68 7.60 30.51
C GLY A 185 -10.96 6.14 30.10
N PHE A 186 -11.74 6.03 29.04
CA PHE A 186 -12.01 4.84 28.23
C PHE A 186 -10.78 3.92 28.13
N ARG A 187 -10.87 2.66 28.59
CA ARG A 187 -9.73 1.73 28.55
C ARG A 187 -9.52 1.23 27.11
N THR A 188 -8.27 0.98 26.75
CA THR A 188 -7.84 0.50 25.42
C THR A 188 -8.51 -0.80 24.99
N ASP A 189 -8.83 -1.68 25.95
CA ASP A 189 -9.54 -2.93 25.70
C ASP A 189 -11.02 -2.69 25.36
N ASP A 190 -11.62 -1.65 25.94
CA ASP A 190 -13.00 -1.27 25.67
C ASP A 190 -13.11 -0.70 24.24
N LEU A 191 -12.11 0.05 23.76
CA LEU A 191 -12.07 0.54 22.37
C LEU A 191 -11.82 -0.58 21.35
N ASN A 192 -10.94 -1.53 21.64
CA ASN A 192 -10.74 -2.72 20.78
C ASN A 192 -11.99 -3.60 20.68
N THR A 193 -12.79 -3.60 21.75
CA THR A 193 -14.07 -4.30 21.83
C THR A 193 -15.16 -3.53 21.10
N VAL A 194 -15.27 -2.21 21.30
CA VAL A 194 -16.21 -1.32 20.59
C VAL A 194 -15.91 -1.29 19.10
N LEU A 195 -14.63 -1.25 18.68
CA LEU A 195 -14.25 -1.39 17.28
C LEU A 195 -14.68 -2.74 16.69
N GLY A 196 -14.74 -3.81 17.49
CA GLY A 196 -15.17 -5.14 17.06
C GLY A 196 -16.69 -5.35 17.05
N VAL A 197 -17.45 -4.53 17.78
CA VAL A 197 -18.90 -4.68 18.00
C VAL A 197 -19.71 -3.56 17.35
N ALA A 198 -19.19 -2.34 17.27
CA ALA A 198 -19.82 -1.21 16.61
C ALA A 198 -19.52 -1.21 15.10
N GLY A 199 -20.48 -0.73 14.31
CA GLY A 199 -20.25 -0.46 12.89
C GLY A 199 -19.14 0.57 12.71
N ASP A 200 -18.38 0.45 11.61
CA ASP A 200 -17.23 1.31 11.31
C ASP A 200 -17.57 2.81 11.38
N ASP A 201 -18.81 3.19 11.08
CA ASP A 201 -19.29 4.58 11.10
C ASP A 201 -19.50 5.14 12.52
N GLU A 202 -19.96 4.32 13.47
CA GLU A 202 -20.11 4.74 14.86
C GLU A 202 -18.75 4.81 15.56
N ALA A 203 -17.87 3.85 15.26
CA ALA A 203 -16.48 3.93 15.69
C ALA A 203 -15.76 5.17 15.15
N ALA A 204 -16.07 5.60 13.93
CA ALA A 204 -15.49 6.79 13.33
C ALA A 204 -15.86 8.09 14.06
N LYS A 205 -17.06 8.18 14.63
CA LYS A 205 -17.50 9.33 15.44
C LYS A 205 -16.77 9.41 16.79
N LEU A 206 -16.49 8.25 17.38
CA LEU A 206 -15.77 8.15 18.66
C LEU A 206 -14.28 8.54 18.55
N ILE A 207 -13.70 8.60 17.34
CA ILE A 207 -12.31 9.02 17.18
C ILE A 207 -12.11 10.48 17.59
N ALA A 208 -13.09 11.35 17.34
CA ALA A 208 -12.95 12.78 17.65
C ALA A 208 -12.88 13.05 19.17
N SER A 209 -13.30 12.12 20.02
CA SER A 209 -13.32 12.27 21.48
C SER A 209 -12.11 11.64 22.19
N ILE A 210 -11.20 10.99 21.46
CA ILE A 210 -9.99 10.37 22.03
C ILE A 210 -8.74 11.22 21.76
N SER A 211 -7.69 10.99 22.55
CA SER A 211 -6.40 11.71 22.42
C SER A 211 -5.56 11.21 21.23
N VAL A 212 -4.64 12.03 20.71
CA VAL A 212 -3.74 11.65 19.59
C VAL A 212 -2.95 10.37 19.89
N PRO A 213 -2.32 10.19 21.08
CA PRO A 213 -1.64 8.93 21.39
C PRO A 213 -2.57 7.70 21.39
N GLN A 214 -3.85 7.88 21.73
CA GLN A 214 -4.85 6.80 21.62
C GLN A 214 -5.20 6.53 20.15
N MET A 215 -5.37 7.57 19.32
CA MET A 215 -5.59 7.41 17.87
C MET A 215 -4.44 6.64 17.21
N VAL A 216 -3.18 6.94 17.55
CA VAL A 216 -2.00 6.20 17.07
C VAL A 216 -2.11 4.72 17.44
N ARG A 217 -2.42 4.39 18.71
CA ARG A 217 -2.61 2.99 19.14
C ARG A 217 -3.73 2.28 18.41
N VAL A 218 -4.85 2.96 18.15
CA VAL A 218 -5.97 2.40 17.37
C VAL A 218 -5.50 2.05 15.96
N MET A 219 -4.82 2.99 15.29
CA MET A 219 -4.31 2.79 13.95
C MET A 219 -3.29 1.63 13.88
N THR A 220 -2.38 1.54 14.84
CA THR A 220 -1.43 0.42 14.98
C THR A 220 -2.15 -0.90 15.24
N THR A 221 -3.21 -0.91 16.05
CA THR A 221 -3.98 -2.13 16.31
C THR A 221 -4.74 -2.61 15.07
N LEU A 222 -5.29 -1.70 14.27
CA LEU A 222 -5.88 -2.03 12.97
C LEU A 222 -4.85 -2.67 12.04
N ALA A 223 -3.63 -2.12 12.00
CA ALA A 223 -2.53 -2.66 11.21
C ALA A 223 -2.12 -4.07 11.66
N LEU A 224 -1.97 -4.29 12.97
CA LEU A 224 -1.68 -5.62 13.54
C LEU A 224 -2.76 -6.64 13.19
N ARG A 225 -4.03 -6.23 13.20
CA ARG A 225 -5.18 -7.08 12.81
C ARG A 225 -5.40 -7.16 11.30
N ARG A 226 -4.60 -6.46 10.50
CA ARG A 226 -4.77 -6.30 9.03
C ARG A 226 -6.20 -5.89 8.63
N ARG A 227 -6.88 -5.12 9.48
CA ARG A 227 -8.25 -4.64 9.23
C ARG A 227 -8.22 -3.28 8.53
N ARG A 228 -8.57 -3.28 7.25
CA ARG A 228 -8.58 -2.07 6.41
C ARG A 228 -9.98 -1.45 6.35
N SER A 229 -10.40 -0.78 7.42
CA SER A 229 -11.64 0.02 7.42
C SER A 229 -11.34 1.43 6.89
N THR A 230 -11.70 1.71 5.63
CA THR A 230 -11.39 3.01 5.01
C THR A 230 -12.10 4.22 5.65
N PRO A 231 -13.38 4.14 6.09
CA PRO A 231 -14.00 5.27 6.79
C PRO A 231 -13.30 5.60 8.10
N LEU A 232 -12.97 4.56 8.88
CA LEU A 232 -12.27 4.69 10.15
C LEU A 232 -10.85 5.24 9.97
N LEU A 233 -10.10 4.73 8.99
CA LEU A 233 -8.75 5.22 8.67
C LEU A 233 -8.74 6.67 8.21
N ARG A 234 -9.75 7.10 7.42
CA ARG A 234 -9.91 8.51 7.03
C ARG A 234 -10.22 9.39 8.24
N SER A 235 -11.08 8.94 9.14
CA SER A 235 -11.38 9.67 10.38
C SER A 235 -10.13 9.79 11.27
N LEU A 236 -9.36 8.72 11.45
CA LEU A 236 -8.07 8.76 12.17
C LEU A 236 -7.10 9.74 11.51
N ALA A 237 -6.92 9.65 10.20
CA ALA A 237 -6.00 10.52 9.47
C ALA A 237 -6.37 11.99 9.59
N PHE A 238 -7.66 12.32 9.45
CA PHE A 238 -8.15 13.68 9.59
C PHE A 238 -7.93 14.23 11.00
N ASN A 239 -8.28 13.47 12.04
CA ASN A 239 -8.15 13.94 13.43
C ASN A 239 -6.68 14.06 13.87
N ILE A 240 -5.82 13.10 13.48
CA ILE A 240 -4.38 13.18 13.77
C ILE A 240 -3.74 14.36 13.03
N SER A 241 -4.08 14.57 11.76
CA SER A 241 -3.50 15.68 10.96
C SER A 241 -4.00 17.06 11.38
N SER A 242 -5.23 17.15 11.91
CA SER A 242 -5.83 18.40 12.40
C SER A 242 -5.42 18.74 13.84
N ALA A 243 -4.82 17.81 14.56
CA ALA A 243 -4.35 18.07 15.92
C ALA A 243 -3.13 19.00 15.92
N ASN A 244 -3.15 20.00 16.79
CA ASN A 244 -2.01 20.89 17.04
C ASN A 244 -0.90 20.23 17.86
N GLU A 245 -1.15 19.04 18.40
CA GLU A 245 -0.17 18.25 19.12
C GLU A 245 0.92 17.75 18.15
N GLN A 246 2.18 17.89 18.57
CA GLN A 246 3.32 17.37 17.82
C GLN A 246 3.55 15.91 18.21
N LEU A 247 3.58 15.01 17.22
CA LEU A 247 3.88 13.60 17.48
C LEU A 247 5.37 13.40 17.73
N ASP A 248 5.69 12.50 18.66
CA ASP A 248 7.08 12.07 18.86
C ASP A 248 7.56 11.16 17.69
N LEU A 249 8.87 10.91 17.63
CA LEU A 249 9.47 10.13 16.54
C LEU A 249 8.96 8.68 16.49
N LYS A 250 8.65 8.09 17.65
CA LYS A 250 8.13 6.72 17.76
C LYS A 250 6.69 6.65 17.28
N GLN A 251 5.86 7.61 17.68
CA GLN A 251 4.48 7.73 17.21
C GLN A 251 4.46 7.96 15.70
N CYS A 252 5.35 8.80 15.16
CA CYS A 252 5.48 8.97 13.71
C CYS A 252 5.83 7.66 13.00
N ALA A 253 6.79 6.89 13.54
CA ALA A 253 7.14 5.57 13.03
C ALA A 253 5.96 4.59 13.07
N ASP A 254 5.23 4.53 14.19
CA ASP A 254 4.07 3.64 14.38
C ASP A 254 2.93 3.98 13.39
N VAL A 255 2.63 5.27 13.19
CA VAL A 255 1.60 5.70 12.23
C VAL A 255 2.03 5.39 10.80
N PHE A 256 3.26 5.73 10.41
CA PHE A 256 3.77 5.40 9.08
C PHE A 256 3.78 3.90 8.81
N TYR A 257 4.18 3.10 9.80
CA TYR A 257 4.16 1.64 9.71
C TYR A 257 2.73 1.11 9.55
N ALA A 258 1.76 1.68 10.29
CA ALA A 258 0.35 1.32 10.16
C ALA A 258 -0.21 1.68 8.77
N MET A 259 0.12 2.87 8.25
CA MET A 259 -0.22 3.29 6.89
C MET A 259 0.33 2.33 5.84
N ALA A 260 1.62 1.98 5.95
CA ALA A 260 2.30 1.06 5.05
C ALA A 260 1.68 -0.35 5.10
N SER A 261 1.44 -0.87 6.30
CA SER A 261 0.88 -2.21 6.53
C SER A 261 -0.55 -2.35 6.01
N LEU A 262 -1.36 -1.30 6.10
CA LEU A 262 -2.75 -1.29 5.63
C LEU A 262 -2.89 -0.83 4.17
N ASN A 263 -1.77 -0.52 3.50
CA ASN A 263 -1.74 0.11 2.18
C ASN A 263 -2.70 1.31 2.10
N PHE A 264 -2.62 2.18 3.11
CA PHE A 264 -3.44 3.38 3.26
C PHE A 264 -2.58 4.62 3.02
N GLN A 265 -2.83 5.28 1.90
CA GLN A 265 -2.12 6.50 1.49
C GLN A 265 -2.99 7.71 1.80
N ASP A 266 -2.52 8.58 2.70
CA ASP A 266 -3.11 9.87 2.98
C ASP A 266 -2.01 10.94 2.94
N VAL A 267 -2.11 11.86 1.99
CA VAL A 267 -1.05 12.84 1.71
C VAL A 267 -0.98 13.90 2.82
N VAL A 268 -2.12 14.25 3.43
CA VAL A 268 -2.20 15.29 4.46
C VAL A 268 -1.58 14.78 5.76
N LEU A 269 -1.95 13.57 6.18
CA LEU A 269 -1.34 12.90 7.32
C LEU A 269 0.15 12.68 7.08
N ALA A 270 0.56 12.17 5.92
CA ALA A 270 1.97 11.95 5.61
C ALA A 270 2.78 13.26 5.67
N ALA A 271 2.24 14.38 5.17
CA ALA A 271 2.87 15.69 5.27
C ALA A 271 3.01 16.18 6.72
N LYS A 272 1.97 16.02 7.56
CA LYS A 272 2.04 16.34 9.00
C LYS A 272 3.12 15.53 9.70
N LEU A 273 3.17 14.22 9.45
CA LEU A 273 4.20 13.34 10.04
C LEU A 273 5.61 13.75 9.59
N CYS A 274 5.78 14.11 8.32
CA CYS A 274 7.04 14.60 7.78
C CYS A 274 7.51 15.89 8.49
N ALA A 275 6.59 16.83 8.74
CA ALA A 275 6.87 18.06 9.49
C ALA A 275 7.22 17.78 10.96
N ASP A 276 6.49 16.86 11.62
CA ASP A 276 6.77 16.48 13.00
C ASP A 276 8.12 15.78 13.16
N ILE A 277 8.49 14.92 12.19
CA ILE A 277 9.81 14.28 12.14
C ILE A 277 10.90 15.33 12.01
N GLN A 278 10.77 16.29 11.08
CA GLN A 278 11.75 17.37 10.91
C GLN A 278 12.01 18.13 12.23
N ALA A 279 10.95 18.41 12.98
CA ALA A 279 11.05 19.15 14.23
C ALA A 279 11.51 18.30 15.44
N THR A 280 11.31 16.98 15.43
CA THR A 280 11.71 16.07 16.53
C THR A 280 13.07 15.41 16.32
N LEU A 281 13.49 15.20 15.06
CA LEU A 281 14.72 14.48 14.71
C LEU A 281 16.00 15.07 15.33
N PRO A 282 16.22 16.40 15.38
CA PRO A 282 17.43 16.96 15.99
C PRO A 282 17.58 16.68 17.49
N LYS A 283 16.46 16.37 18.18
CA LYS A 283 16.44 16.06 19.61
C LYS A 283 16.64 14.56 19.89
N ASN A 284 16.65 13.74 18.84
CA ASN A 284 16.74 12.29 18.97
C ASN A 284 18.20 11.85 19.15
N ASN A 285 18.57 11.53 20.39
CA ASN A 285 19.83 10.88 20.73
C ASN A 285 19.65 9.36 20.96
N ASP A 286 18.45 8.84 20.72
CA ASP A 286 18.07 7.45 20.96
C ASP A 286 18.42 6.54 19.78
N LYS A 287 18.10 5.24 19.92
CA LYS A 287 18.36 4.17 18.96
C LYS A 287 17.81 4.47 17.56
N SER A 288 18.51 4.03 16.52
CA SER A 288 18.15 4.18 15.10
C SER A 288 16.89 3.44 14.64
N ALA A 289 16.23 2.68 15.52
CA ALA A 289 15.11 1.80 15.16
C ALA A 289 13.87 2.53 14.64
N ALA A 290 13.51 3.67 15.24
CA ALA A 290 12.37 4.47 14.77
C ALA A 290 12.65 5.02 13.36
N ILE A 291 13.88 5.44 13.09
CA ILE A 291 14.32 5.98 11.81
C ILE A 291 14.31 4.90 10.72
N GLY A 292 14.84 3.72 11.02
CA GLY A 292 14.75 2.57 10.11
C GLY A 292 13.29 2.22 9.78
N SER A 293 12.39 2.29 10.77
CA SER A 293 10.95 2.03 10.56
C SER A 293 10.28 3.10 9.69
N ILE A 294 10.58 4.38 9.92
CA ILE A 294 10.09 5.50 9.10
C ILE A 294 10.56 5.35 7.66
N LEU A 295 11.87 5.15 7.46
CA LEU A 295 12.46 4.95 6.13
C LEU A 295 11.79 3.79 5.41
N THR A 296 11.69 2.63 6.06
CA THR A 296 11.03 1.44 5.49
C THR A 296 9.61 1.76 5.06
N SER A 297 8.84 2.44 5.91
CA SER A 297 7.44 2.77 5.67
C SER A 297 7.27 3.76 4.52
N LEU A 298 8.12 4.78 4.42
CA LEU A 298 8.17 5.71 3.29
C LEU A 298 8.43 4.97 1.97
N GLY A 299 9.38 4.03 1.98
CA GLY A 299 9.70 3.18 0.83
C GLY A 299 8.52 2.32 0.38
N ILE A 300 7.84 1.64 1.31
CA ILE A 300 6.65 0.81 1.02
C ILE A 300 5.50 1.65 0.46
N LEU A 301 5.24 2.81 1.07
CA LEU A 301 4.19 3.74 0.63
C LEU A 301 4.52 4.44 -0.69
N LYS A 302 5.79 4.36 -1.13
CA LYS A 302 6.37 5.16 -2.21
C LYS A 302 6.17 6.66 -1.99
N TYR A 303 6.15 7.11 -0.74
CA TYR A 303 5.99 8.52 -0.38
C TYR A 303 7.36 9.21 -0.39
N ARG A 304 7.51 10.20 -1.26
CA ARG A 304 8.76 10.89 -1.54
C ARG A 304 8.68 12.35 -1.09
N ASP A 305 9.43 12.62 -0.04
CA ASP A 305 9.68 13.95 0.50
C ASP A 305 11.19 14.14 0.62
N LEU A 306 11.76 15.05 -0.18
CA LEU A 306 13.21 15.22 -0.25
C LEU A 306 13.78 15.77 1.05
N ASP A 307 13.05 16.66 1.72
CA ASP A 307 13.56 17.36 2.90
C ASP A 307 13.69 16.37 4.05
N VAL A 308 12.67 15.54 4.27
CA VAL A 308 12.70 14.49 5.30
C VAL A 308 13.74 13.42 4.97
N LEU A 309 13.82 12.96 3.73
CA LEU A 309 14.82 11.95 3.34
C LEU A 309 16.25 12.45 3.53
N GLU A 310 16.53 13.71 3.20
CA GLU A 310 17.83 14.33 3.43
C GLU A 310 18.11 14.48 4.93
N SER A 311 17.14 14.93 5.72
CA SER A 311 17.29 15.08 7.18
C SER A 311 17.55 13.74 7.88
N LEU A 312 16.83 12.68 7.50
CA LEU A 312 17.06 11.32 8.01
C LEU A 312 18.45 10.81 7.61
N THR A 313 18.89 11.07 6.37
CA THR A 313 20.23 10.69 5.89
C THR A 313 21.33 11.42 6.69
N GLN A 314 21.17 12.73 6.92
CA GLN A 314 22.08 13.54 7.71
C GLN A 314 22.17 13.06 9.16
N TRP A 315 21.03 12.76 9.78
CA TRP A 315 21.01 12.24 11.15
C TRP A 315 21.78 10.91 11.24
N MET A 316 21.58 10.00 10.28
CA MET A 316 22.29 8.71 10.26
C MET A 316 23.79 8.86 10.00
N LEU A 317 24.21 9.86 9.21
CA LEU A 317 25.63 10.17 9.01
C LEU A 317 26.30 10.68 10.29
N GLN A 318 25.61 11.54 11.05
CA GLN A 318 26.10 12.06 12.33
C GLN A 318 26.16 10.96 13.39
N HIS A 319 25.19 10.04 13.39
CA HIS A 319 25.02 8.99 14.39
C HIS A 319 25.37 7.60 13.85
N SER A 320 26.37 7.50 12.98
CA SER A 320 26.80 6.24 12.35
C SER A 320 27.05 5.11 13.35
N ASP A 321 27.58 5.45 14.52
CA ASP A 321 28.11 4.48 15.48
C ASP A 321 27.00 3.74 16.24
N ILE A 322 25.79 4.33 16.29
CA ILE A 322 24.60 3.72 16.90
C ILE A 322 23.67 3.08 15.86
N CYS A 323 23.96 3.25 14.56
CA CYS A 323 23.11 2.75 13.49
C CYS A 323 23.29 1.25 13.29
N ARG A 324 22.20 0.50 13.38
CA ARG A 324 22.22 -0.95 13.10
C ARG A 324 22.33 -1.19 11.59
N PRO A 325 22.99 -2.27 11.12
CA PRO A 325 23.08 -2.60 9.70
C PRO A 325 21.72 -2.70 9.00
N GLN A 326 20.69 -3.19 9.71
CA GLN A 326 19.32 -3.25 9.20
C GLN A 326 18.72 -1.86 8.92
N ASP A 327 18.99 -0.87 9.78
CA ASP A 327 18.49 0.49 9.61
C ASP A 327 19.24 1.20 8.48
N LEU A 328 20.55 0.96 8.34
CA LEU A 328 21.32 1.44 7.20
C LEU A 328 20.82 0.80 5.89
N SER A 329 20.54 -0.50 5.89
CA SER A 329 19.95 -1.16 4.73
C SER A 329 18.57 -0.58 4.37
N ALA A 330 17.75 -0.23 5.37
CA ALA A 330 16.49 0.47 5.14
C ALA A 330 16.69 1.84 4.48
N LEU A 331 17.72 2.60 4.87
CA LEU A 331 18.08 3.86 4.20
C LEU A 331 18.38 3.63 2.71
N PHE A 332 19.25 2.67 2.38
CA PHE A 332 19.61 2.40 0.98
C PHE A 332 18.42 1.88 0.18
N LEU A 333 17.66 0.94 0.73
CA LEU A 333 16.50 0.34 0.06
C LEU A 333 15.39 1.36 -0.19
N SER A 334 15.08 2.20 0.80
CA SER A 334 14.07 3.25 0.65
C SER A 334 14.55 4.36 -0.27
N SER A 335 15.82 4.77 -0.17
CA SER A 335 16.39 5.77 -1.08
C SER A 335 16.35 5.27 -2.53
N ALA A 336 16.74 4.03 -2.76
CA ALA A 336 16.65 3.37 -4.06
C ALA A 336 15.22 3.32 -4.57
N THR A 337 14.28 2.79 -3.76
CA THR A 337 12.87 2.64 -4.15
C THR A 337 12.25 3.99 -4.51
N LEU A 338 12.53 5.01 -3.71
CA LEU A 338 12.02 6.36 -3.90
C LEU A 338 12.78 7.13 -4.98
N ASN A 339 13.84 6.58 -5.58
CA ASN A 339 14.73 7.29 -6.52
C ASN A 339 15.36 8.57 -5.91
N PHE A 340 15.71 8.49 -4.63
CA PHE A 340 16.33 9.56 -3.86
C PHE A 340 17.85 9.47 -3.94
N LYS A 341 18.47 10.64 -4.17
CA LYS A 341 19.92 10.81 -4.15
C LYS A 341 20.21 11.95 -3.20
N THR A 342 20.92 11.64 -2.12
CA THR A 342 21.31 12.63 -1.12
C THR A 342 22.35 13.60 -1.68
N THR A 343 22.41 14.81 -1.11
CA THR A 343 23.46 15.78 -1.42
C THR A 343 24.83 15.35 -0.88
N GLN A 344 24.86 14.48 0.14
CA GLN A 344 26.07 14.03 0.83
C GLN A 344 26.53 12.64 0.37
N ILE A 345 26.38 12.35 -0.92
CA ILE A 345 26.57 11.00 -1.48
C ILE A 345 27.96 10.40 -1.20
N GLU A 346 29.02 11.23 -1.24
CA GLU A 346 30.38 10.79 -0.97
C GLU A 346 30.59 10.40 0.49
N GLN A 347 29.94 11.10 1.42
CA GLN A 347 29.99 10.76 2.85
C GLN A 347 29.21 9.47 3.14
N VAL A 348 28.03 9.31 2.52
CA VAL A 348 27.26 8.07 2.60
C VAL A 348 28.09 6.89 2.06
N ARG A 349 28.78 7.07 0.93
CA ARG A 349 29.62 6.04 0.34
C ARG A 349 30.83 5.69 1.21
N SER A 350 31.51 6.68 1.77
CA SER A 350 32.74 6.45 2.54
C SER A 350 32.50 5.99 3.97
N LYS A 351 31.37 6.36 4.59
CA LYS A 351 31.10 6.11 6.00
C LYS A 351 30.02 5.03 6.23
N LEU A 352 28.87 5.14 5.56
CA LEU A 352 27.74 4.25 5.82
C LEU A 352 27.85 2.94 5.03
N LEU A 353 28.21 3.04 3.74
CA LEU A 353 28.26 1.87 2.86
C LEU A 353 29.34 0.87 3.30
N THR A 354 30.50 1.34 3.76
CA THR A 354 31.61 0.49 4.22
C THR A 354 31.32 -0.26 5.52
N THR A 355 30.29 0.16 6.25
CA THR A 355 29.91 -0.46 7.53
C THR A 355 29.10 -1.74 7.33
N ILE A 356 28.48 -1.93 6.17
CA ILE A 356 27.61 -3.07 5.90
C ILE A 356 28.40 -4.17 5.19
N VAL A 357 28.36 -5.39 5.73
CA VAL A 357 28.91 -6.59 5.12
C VAL A 357 27.85 -7.68 4.95
N GLN A 358 28.13 -8.67 4.10
CA GLN A 358 27.19 -9.77 3.84
C GLN A 358 26.80 -10.54 5.11
N GLN A 359 27.70 -10.65 6.09
CA GLN A 359 27.49 -11.39 7.34
C GLN A 359 26.48 -10.71 8.27
N ASP A 360 26.18 -9.42 8.06
CA ASP A 360 25.20 -8.69 8.87
C ASP A 360 23.76 -9.13 8.58
N PHE A 361 23.54 -9.88 7.49
CA PHE A 361 22.23 -10.35 7.07
C PHE A 361 22.08 -11.84 7.32
N PRO A 362 21.09 -12.26 8.15
CA PRO A 362 20.87 -13.67 8.44
C PRO A 362 20.30 -14.45 7.25
N LYS A 363 19.66 -13.76 6.29
CA LYS A 363 19.07 -14.35 5.09
C LYS A 363 19.77 -13.82 3.85
N ASN A 364 20.13 -14.71 2.93
CA ASN A 364 20.79 -14.30 1.67
C ASN A 364 19.89 -13.39 0.82
N HIS A 365 18.56 -13.54 0.93
CA HIS A 365 17.61 -12.64 0.26
C HIS A 365 17.74 -11.18 0.72
N ASP A 366 18.09 -10.92 1.98
CA ASP A 366 18.23 -9.55 2.49
C ASP A 366 19.52 -8.90 2.00
N TRP A 367 20.61 -9.67 1.87
CA TRP A 367 21.81 -9.24 1.17
C TRP A 367 21.55 -8.91 -0.30
N LEU A 368 20.79 -9.77 -1.01
CA LEU A 368 20.39 -9.50 -2.40
C LEU A 368 19.59 -8.19 -2.51
N ASN A 369 18.66 -7.93 -1.58
CA ASN A 369 17.89 -6.69 -1.56
C ASN A 369 18.78 -5.47 -1.36
N HIS A 370 19.76 -5.58 -0.46
CA HIS A 370 20.72 -4.54 -0.21
C HIS A 370 21.55 -4.24 -1.47
N VAL A 371 22.20 -5.24 -2.08
CA VAL A 371 22.99 -5.05 -3.31
C VAL A 371 22.13 -4.53 -4.47
N TRP A 372 20.90 -5.03 -4.62
CA TRP A 372 19.96 -4.51 -5.61
C TRP A 372 19.63 -3.03 -5.37
N SER A 373 19.46 -2.60 -4.12
CA SER A 373 19.25 -1.19 -3.79
C SER A 373 20.46 -0.31 -4.15
N LEU A 374 21.69 -0.82 -3.97
CA LEU A 374 22.90 -0.12 -4.40
C LEU A 374 22.98 0.01 -5.92
N VAL A 375 22.56 -1.03 -6.66
CA VAL A 375 22.44 -0.99 -8.13
C VAL A 375 21.44 0.07 -8.57
N LEU A 376 20.25 0.13 -7.96
CA LEU A 376 19.25 1.17 -8.23
C LEU A 376 19.76 2.58 -7.91
N GLY A 377 20.52 2.73 -6.82
CA GLY A 377 21.12 4.00 -6.41
C GLY A 377 22.35 4.42 -7.21
N GLY A 378 22.94 3.51 -7.99
CA GLY A 378 24.22 3.73 -8.67
C GLY A 378 25.41 3.81 -7.71
N LEU A 379 25.33 3.13 -6.56
CA LEU A 379 26.33 3.11 -5.49
C LEU A 379 27.05 1.76 -5.34
N CYS A 380 26.74 0.79 -6.19
CA CYS A 380 27.37 -0.52 -6.12
C CYS A 380 28.82 -0.48 -6.61
N ASP A 381 29.63 -1.38 -6.05
CA ASP A 381 31.02 -1.61 -6.42
C ASP A 381 31.13 -3.01 -7.04
N HIS A 382 32.24 -3.31 -7.71
CA HIS A 382 32.43 -4.61 -8.37
C HIS A 382 32.33 -5.78 -7.39
N LYS A 383 32.81 -5.62 -6.16
CA LYS A 383 32.69 -6.64 -5.09
C LYS A 383 31.24 -6.94 -4.73
N HIS A 384 30.38 -5.91 -4.71
CA HIS A 384 28.96 -6.08 -4.45
C HIS A 384 28.31 -6.92 -5.57
N LEU A 385 28.60 -6.62 -6.83
CA LEU A 385 28.10 -7.37 -7.99
C LEU A 385 28.57 -8.83 -7.97
N GLU A 386 29.87 -9.06 -7.77
CA GLU A 386 30.47 -10.39 -7.72
C GLU A 386 29.86 -11.26 -6.62
N SER A 387 29.60 -10.67 -5.44
CA SER A 387 29.05 -11.40 -4.29
C SER A 387 27.70 -12.06 -4.60
N VAL A 388 26.86 -11.43 -5.43
CA VAL A 388 25.50 -11.91 -5.74
C VAL A 388 25.36 -12.59 -7.10
N LEU A 389 26.30 -12.34 -8.03
CA LEU A 389 26.33 -12.98 -9.35
C LEU A 389 27.12 -14.29 -9.36
N SER A 390 27.80 -14.64 -8.27
CA SER A 390 28.48 -15.92 -8.12
C SER A 390 27.51 -17.10 -8.13
N THR A 391 27.91 -18.22 -8.75
CA THR A 391 27.13 -19.45 -8.80
C THR A 391 26.80 -19.98 -7.40
N ALA A 392 27.80 -19.95 -6.51
CA ALA A 392 27.65 -20.37 -5.12
C ALA A 392 26.57 -19.57 -4.36
N PHE A 393 26.43 -18.26 -4.62
CA PHE A 393 25.39 -17.46 -3.97
C PHE A 393 24.00 -17.80 -4.52
N ILE A 394 23.87 -18.03 -5.82
CA ILE A 394 22.60 -18.38 -6.47
C ILE A 394 22.12 -19.75 -5.97
N GLU A 395 23.02 -20.73 -5.84
CA GLU A 395 22.71 -22.05 -5.28
C GLU A 395 22.25 -21.95 -3.82
N LYS A 396 22.89 -21.09 -3.01
CA LYS A 396 22.46 -20.80 -1.64
C LYS A 396 21.06 -20.17 -1.60
N LEU A 397 20.78 -19.21 -2.47
CA LEU A 397 19.45 -18.60 -2.57
C LEU A 397 18.37 -19.63 -2.95
N GLN A 398 18.72 -20.59 -3.81
CA GLN A 398 17.80 -21.64 -4.22
C GLN A 398 17.57 -22.66 -3.10
N SER A 399 18.60 -23.03 -2.34
CA SER A 399 18.46 -23.98 -1.24
C SER A 399 17.65 -23.43 -0.05
N GLU A 400 17.65 -22.12 0.17
CA GLU A 400 16.83 -21.45 1.19
C GLU A 400 15.32 -21.45 0.84
N GLN A 401 14.93 -21.70 -0.41
CA GLN A 401 13.54 -21.64 -0.86
C GLN A 401 13.05 -23.01 -1.37
N PRO A 402 12.13 -23.69 -0.65
CA PRO A 402 11.64 -25.02 -1.04
C PRO A 402 10.99 -25.06 -2.43
N ALA A 403 10.39 -23.95 -2.86
CA ALA A 403 9.72 -23.82 -4.16
C ALA A 403 10.65 -23.27 -5.27
N GLY A 404 11.96 -23.15 -5.00
CA GLY A 404 12.92 -22.49 -5.87
C GLY A 404 12.81 -20.97 -5.85
N LEU A 405 13.57 -20.31 -6.74
CA LEU A 405 13.67 -18.84 -6.78
C LEU A 405 12.35 -18.18 -7.19
N THR A 406 11.84 -17.28 -6.35
CA THR A 406 10.67 -16.46 -6.70
C THR A 406 10.91 -15.57 -7.93
N ALA A 407 9.83 -15.19 -8.64
CA ALA A 407 9.90 -14.27 -9.77
C ALA A 407 10.59 -12.93 -9.40
N THR A 408 10.33 -12.40 -8.21
CA THR A 408 10.96 -11.18 -7.70
C THR A 408 12.47 -11.35 -7.51
N THR A 409 12.91 -12.50 -6.98
CA THR A 409 14.34 -12.82 -6.83
C THR A 409 15.03 -12.86 -8.19
N LYS A 410 14.42 -13.58 -9.15
CA LYS A 410 14.94 -13.67 -10.53
C LYS A 410 15.02 -12.28 -11.18
N MET A 411 13.97 -11.47 -11.05
CA MET A 411 13.93 -10.10 -11.55
C MET A 411 15.11 -9.26 -11.03
N LYS A 412 15.39 -9.30 -9.72
CA LYS A 412 16.51 -8.58 -9.10
C LYS A 412 17.86 -9.06 -9.62
N LEU A 413 18.07 -10.38 -9.72
CA LEU A 413 19.29 -10.95 -10.27
C LEU A 413 19.51 -10.51 -11.73
N LEU A 414 18.46 -10.51 -12.55
CA LEU A 414 18.53 -10.03 -13.94
C LEU A 414 18.84 -8.53 -14.01
N ASN A 415 18.25 -7.70 -13.14
CA ASN A 415 18.58 -6.28 -13.07
C ASN A 415 20.06 -6.06 -12.73
N ILE A 416 20.58 -6.77 -11.72
CA ILE A 416 21.97 -6.67 -11.28
C ILE A 416 22.92 -7.14 -12.39
N ASN A 417 22.62 -8.28 -13.01
CA ASN A 417 23.40 -8.81 -14.12
C ASN A 417 23.43 -7.84 -15.31
N SER A 418 22.29 -7.25 -15.66
CA SER A 418 22.20 -6.28 -16.76
C SER A 418 22.94 -4.99 -16.45
N TYR A 419 22.88 -4.52 -15.19
CA TYR A 419 23.67 -3.39 -14.73
C TYR A 419 25.17 -3.68 -14.83
N ALA A 420 25.61 -4.88 -14.41
CA ALA A 420 27.00 -5.30 -14.52
C ALA A 420 27.50 -5.34 -15.98
N GLN A 421 26.64 -5.76 -16.93
CA GLN A 421 26.98 -5.85 -18.35
C GLN A 421 26.99 -4.49 -19.07
N LEU A 422 26.07 -3.58 -18.70
CA LEU A 422 25.78 -2.38 -19.50
C LEU A 422 26.22 -1.07 -18.86
N ILE A 423 26.29 -1.01 -17.53
CA ILE A 423 26.52 0.24 -16.77
C ILE A 423 27.84 0.18 -16.00
N ALA A 424 28.14 -0.93 -15.33
CA ALA A 424 29.38 -1.08 -14.58
C ALA A 424 30.58 -1.10 -15.54
N SER A 425 31.42 -0.06 -15.45
CA SER A 425 32.58 0.07 -16.32
C SER A 425 33.68 -0.90 -15.89
N ASN A 426 34.21 -1.70 -16.81
CA ASN A 426 35.32 -2.63 -16.57
C ASN A 426 35.05 -3.70 -15.50
N TYR A 427 33.81 -4.13 -15.33
CA TYR A 427 33.51 -5.27 -14.47
C TYR A 427 34.03 -6.57 -15.10
N GLN A 428 34.82 -7.34 -14.34
CA GLN A 428 35.46 -8.60 -14.77
C GLN A 428 34.99 -9.81 -13.97
N GLY A 429 34.03 -9.61 -13.05
CA GLY A 429 33.48 -10.70 -12.24
C GLY A 429 32.50 -11.58 -13.03
N PRO A 430 31.88 -12.56 -12.37
CA PRO A 430 30.96 -13.48 -13.01
C PRO A 430 29.68 -12.79 -13.49
N PHE A 431 29.11 -13.33 -14.56
CA PHE A 431 27.77 -13.03 -15.07
C PHE A 431 26.88 -14.27 -14.96
N LEU A 432 25.57 -14.07 -15.04
CA LEU A 432 24.62 -15.17 -15.14
C LEU A 432 24.82 -15.93 -16.47
N ALA A 433 24.95 -17.25 -16.39
CA ALA A 433 24.97 -18.12 -17.57
C ALA A 433 23.66 -18.00 -18.36
N LYS A 434 23.73 -17.94 -19.69
CA LYS A 434 22.56 -17.66 -20.56
C LYS A 434 21.47 -18.73 -20.44
N GLU A 435 21.87 -19.94 -20.09
CA GLU A 435 21.03 -21.14 -19.94
C GLU A 435 20.42 -21.25 -18.53
N ASN A 436 20.66 -20.27 -17.66
CA ASN A 436 20.18 -20.32 -16.28
C ASN A 436 18.66 -20.08 -16.22
N ALA A 437 17.95 -20.89 -15.45
CA ALA A 437 16.52 -20.77 -15.17
C ALA A 437 16.10 -19.41 -14.56
N VAL A 438 17.06 -18.59 -14.11
CA VAL A 438 16.84 -17.19 -13.72
C VAL A 438 16.30 -16.33 -14.88
N PHE A 439 16.63 -16.64 -16.13
CA PHE A 439 16.10 -15.94 -17.31
C PHE A 439 14.63 -16.26 -17.61
N ASP A 440 14.10 -17.35 -17.04
CA ASP A 440 12.70 -17.74 -17.17
C ASP A 440 11.88 -17.10 -16.04
N VAL A 441 11.55 -15.83 -16.22
CA VAL A 441 10.70 -15.07 -15.31
C VAL A 441 9.30 -14.94 -15.89
N PRO A 442 8.26 -15.41 -15.18
CA PRO A 442 6.88 -15.14 -15.58
C PRO A 442 6.55 -13.67 -15.27
N ILE A 443 6.92 -12.78 -16.20
CA ILE A 443 6.65 -11.34 -16.06
C ILE A 443 5.27 -11.07 -16.68
N SER A 444 4.35 -10.57 -15.87
CA SER A 444 3.04 -10.08 -16.34
C SER A 444 2.72 -8.75 -15.70
N HIS A 445 1.97 -7.91 -16.43
CA HIS A 445 1.51 -6.64 -15.89
C HIS A 445 0.30 -6.84 -14.97
N GLY A 446 0.21 -6.00 -13.94
CA GLY A 446 -1.02 -5.83 -13.19
C GLY A 446 -2.16 -5.34 -14.08
N LYS A 447 -3.41 -5.62 -13.67
CA LYS A 447 -4.61 -5.28 -14.46
C LYS A 447 -4.66 -3.80 -14.88
N SER A 448 -4.32 -2.88 -13.99
CA SER A 448 -4.29 -1.44 -14.24
C SER A 448 -3.31 -1.07 -15.36
N LYS A 449 -2.07 -1.54 -15.26
CA LYS A 449 -1.03 -1.31 -16.26
C LYS A 449 -1.39 -1.96 -17.59
N GLN A 450 -1.94 -3.18 -17.59
CA GLN A 450 -2.35 -3.87 -18.81
C GLN A 450 -3.41 -3.07 -19.59
N ILE A 451 -4.34 -2.41 -18.92
CA ILE A 451 -5.35 -1.55 -19.57
C ILE A 451 -4.67 -0.39 -20.31
N LEU A 452 -3.69 0.28 -19.67
CA LEU A 452 -2.95 1.38 -20.28
C LEU A 452 -2.09 0.90 -21.45
N VAL A 453 -1.40 -0.24 -21.31
CA VAL A 453 -0.60 -0.86 -22.38
C VAL A 453 -1.49 -1.20 -23.57
N ASN A 454 -2.63 -1.84 -23.37
CA ASN A 454 -3.56 -2.14 -24.46
C ASN A 454 -4.06 -0.85 -25.14
N GLY A 455 -4.42 0.17 -24.36
CA GLY A 455 -4.84 1.46 -24.89
C GLY A 455 -3.75 2.18 -25.70
N MET A 456 -2.47 2.04 -25.31
CA MET A 456 -1.32 2.51 -26.09
C MET A 456 -1.17 1.72 -27.38
N LEU A 457 -1.24 0.38 -27.32
CA LEU A 457 -1.13 -0.49 -28.50
C LEU A 457 -2.22 -0.20 -29.54
N ASP A 458 -3.46 0.09 -29.10
CA ASP A 458 -4.55 0.48 -30.00
C ASP A 458 -4.26 1.80 -30.73
N ALA A 459 -3.70 2.78 -30.02
CA ALA A 459 -3.28 4.05 -30.62
C ALA A 459 -2.09 3.85 -31.57
N LEU A 460 -1.14 2.98 -31.23
CA LEU A 460 -0.02 2.64 -32.11
C LEU A 460 -0.48 1.96 -33.41
N LYS A 461 -1.43 1.02 -33.35
CA LYS A 461 -1.99 0.38 -34.55
C LYS A 461 -2.67 1.37 -35.50
N SER A 462 -3.27 2.42 -34.95
CA SER A 462 -3.85 3.50 -35.77
C SER A 462 -2.78 4.42 -36.39
N LEU A 463 -1.63 4.58 -35.73
CA LEU A 463 -0.52 5.41 -36.22
C LEU A 463 0.39 4.64 -37.20
N LEU A 464 0.58 3.35 -36.95
CA LEU A 464 1.45 2.42 -37.65
C LEU A 464 0.58 1.32 -38.24
N THR A 465 0.10 1.54 -39.47
CA THR A 465 -0.93 0.73 -40.15
C THR A 465 -0.57 -0.73 -40.40
N SER A 466 0.72 -1.11 -40.30
CA SER A 466 1.16 -2.49 -40.48
C SER A 466 1.66 -3.12 -39.18
N ASN A 467 1.23 -4.35 -38.92
CA ASN A 467 1.54 -5.10 -37.70
C ASN A 467 3.04 -5.41 -37.53
N ASN A 468 3.83 -5.40 -38.60
CA ASN A 468 5.28 -5.64 -38.53
C ASN A 468 6.09 -4.44 -38.00
N TYR A 469 5.46 -3.28 -37.80
CA TYR A 469 6.12 -2.07 -37.27
C TYR A 469 6.09 -1.97 -35.74
N VAL A 470 5.34 -2.84 -35.06
CA VAL A 470 5.20 -2.82 -33.60
C VAL A 470 5.34 -4.23 -33.05
N LYS A 471 6.28 -4.42 -32.12
CA LYS A 471 6.37 -5.64 -31.32
C LYS A 471 5.96 -5.33 -29.88
N SER A 472 4.88 -5.94 -29.42
CA SER A 472 4.35 -5.73 -28.07
C SER A 472 4.93 -6.71 -27.05
N LEU A 473 5.04 -6.29 -25.78
CA LEU A 473 5.37 -7.14 -24.64
C LEU A 473 6.64 -7.99 -24.83
N GLN A 474 7.69 -7.37 -25.35
CA GLN A 474 8.96 -8.07 -25.58
C GLN A 474 9.72 -8.25 -24.27
N ASP A 475 10.15 -9.48 -23.98
CA ASP A 475 11.06 -9.75 -22.87
C ASP A 475 12.43 -9.13 -23.14
N SER A 476 12.84 -8.19 -22.27
CA SER A 476 14.12 -7.51 -22.37
C SER A 476 15.31 -8.41 -22.02
N LYS A 477 15.05 -9.54 -21.33
CA LYS A 477 16.03 -10.39 -20.63
C LYS A 477 16.78 -9.69 -19.49
N MET A 478 16.29 -8.52 -19.07
CA MET A 478 16.86 -7.71 -17.99
C MET A 478 15.96 -7.67 -16.75
N GLY A 479 14.93 -8.52 -16.70
CA GLY A 479 13.98 -8.61 -15.59
C GLY A 479 12.71 -7.78 -15.76
N PHE A 480 12.43 -7.26 -16.96
CA PHE A 480 11.19 -6.52 -17.24
C PHE A 480 10.78 -6.66 -18.71
N LEU A 481 9.51 -6.39 -19.01
CA LEU A 481 9.00 -6.34 -20.39
C LEU A 481 9.14 -4.93 -20.98
N ILE A 482 9.39 -4.87 -22.28
CA ILE A 482 9.22 -3.67 -23.10
C ILE A 482 7.78 -3.68 -23.61
N ASP A 483 6.99 -2.66 -23.26
CA ASP A 483 5.55 -2.64 -23.53
C ASP A 483 5.26 -2.60 -25.04
N ALA A 484 6.01 -1.78 -25.78
CA ALA A 484 6.06 -1.81 -27.23
C ALA A 484 7.44 -1.39 -27.78
N LEU A 485 7.87 -2.06 -28.85
CA LEU A 485 9.08 -1.72 -29.60
C LEU A 485 8.69 -1.28 -31.01
N CYS A 486 9.25 -0.14 -31.42
CA CYS A 486 9.16 0.39 -32.79
C CYS A 486 10.56 0.68 -33.32
N VAL A 487 10.73 0.66 -34.63
CA VAL A 487 11.98 1.07 -35.30
C VAL A 487 11.64 2.16 -36.32
N PHE A 488 12.43 3.22 -36.36
CA PHE A 488 12.25 4.32 -37.32
C PHE A 488 13.56 4.58 -38.06
N ASP A 489 13.47 5.06 -39.30
CA ASP A 489 14.62 5.64 -40.00
C ASP A 489 14.90 7.08 -39.52
N ALA A 490 15.94 7.70 -40.06
CA ALA A 490 16.28 9.10 -39.78
C ALA A 490 15.19 10.09 -40.24
N ASN A 491 14.39 9.72 -41.24
CA ASN A 491 13.30 10.53 -41.80
C ASN A 491 11.97 10.37 -41.03
N ARG A 492 11.94 9.52 -40.00
CA ARG A 492 10.78 9.15 -39.15
C ARG A 492 9.79 8.18 -39.82
N ASN A 493 10.19 7.50 -40.88
CA ASN A 493 9.37 6.42 -41.45
C ASN A 493 9.51 5.16 -40.58
N PRO A 494 8.41 4.46 -40.29
CA PRO A 494 8.46 3.22 -39.54
C PRO A 494 9.13 2.10 -40.35
N LEU A 495 10.01 1.35 -39.69
CA LEU A 495 10.73 0.21 -40.26
C LEU A 495 10.24 -1.10 -39.61
N PRO A 496 10.22 -2.23 -40.34
CA PRO A 496 9.81 -3.52 -39.78
C PRO A 496 10.72 -3.94 -38.63
N VAL A 497 10.14 -4.31 -37.49
CA VAL A 497 10.88 -4.64 -36.25
C VAL A 497 11.63 -5.98 -36.35
N ASP A 498 11.16 -6.89 -37.20
CA ASP A 498 11.75 -8.22 -37.38
C ASP A 498 13.03 -8.24 -38.25
N LYS A 499 13.40 -7.10 -38.83
CA LYS A 499 14.61 -6.95 -39.65
C LYS A 499 15.63 -6.10 -38.91
N ASP A 500 16.92 -6.44 -39.04
CA ASP A 500 17.99 -5.60 -38.55
C ASP A 500 18.24 -4.45 -39.53
N HIS A 501 18.16 -3.23 -39.00
CA HIS A 501 18.42 -2.00 -39.74
C HIS A 501 19.62 -1.30 -39.10
N GLN A 502 20.73 -1.15 -39.85
CA GLN A 502 21.97 -0.54 -39.33
C GLN A 502 21.76 0.91 -38.86
N ASP A 503 20.91 1.67 -39.58
CA ASP A 503 20.56 3.06 -39.24
C ASP A 503 19.20 3.19 -38.52
N GLY A 504 18.65 2.06 -38.05
CA GLY A 504 17.35 2.02 -37.41
C GLY A 504 17.38 2.57 -35.99
N ILE A 505 16.60 3.61 -35.73
CA ILE A 505 16.36 4.15 -34.39
C ILE A 505 15.36 3.23 -33.68
N ARG A 506 15.86 2.38 -32.77
CA ARG A 506 15.05 1.49 -31.94
C ARG A 506 14.41 2.29 -30.81
N VAL A 507 13.08 2.40 -30.78
CA VAL A 507 12.31 3.11 -29.76
C VAL A 507 11.58 2.12 -28.87
N ALA A 508 11.92 2.11 -27.58
CA ALA A 508 11.26 1.29 -26.57
C ALA A 508 10.23 2.15 -25.82
N LEU A 509 8.94 1.84 -25.99
CA LEU A 509 7.86 2.51 -25.31
C LEU A 509 7.61 1.81 -23.97
N MET A 510 7.56 2.61 -22.91
CA MET A 510 7.40 2.14 -21.54
C MET A 510 6.24 2.87 -20.88
N VAL A 511 5.13 2.17 -20.63
CA VAL A 511 4.00 2.66 -19.86
C VAL A 511 4.41 2.74 -18.39
N VAL A 512 4.19 3.91 -17.80
CA VAL A 512 4.46 4.21 -16.39
C VAL A 512 3.12 4.36 -15.69
N ASP A 513 2.72 3.33 -14.95
CA ASP A 513 1.45 3.30 -14.25
C ASP A 513 1.51 4.08 -12.92
N TYR A 514 0.39 4.13 -12.18
CA TYR A 514 0.35 4.79 -10.87
C TYR A 514 1.36 4.19 -9.88
N HIS A 515 1.58 2.87 -9.93
CA HIS A 515 2.48 2.19 -9.00
C HIS A 515 3.95 2.33 -9.40
N ASP A 516 4.27 2.69 -10.64
CA ASP A 516 5.62 2.94 -11.12
C ASP A 516 6.19 4.31 -10.66
N VAL A 517 5.36 5.15 -10.02
CA VAL A 517 5.68 6.53 -9.63
C VAL A 517 5.70 6.66 -8.10
N CYS A 518 6.60 7.50 -7.59
CA CYS A 518 6.61 7.95 -6.21
C CYS A 518 5.60 9.09 -6.00
N HIS A 519 4.86 9.00 -4.90
CA HIS A 519 3.84 9.97 -4.48
C HIS A 519 4.42 10.96 -3.46
N GLY A 520 3.59 11.88 -2.96
CA GLY A 520 3.99 12.90 -2.00
C GLY A 520 4.37 14.23 -2.65
N ALA A 521 5.11 15.05 -1.91
CA ALA A 521 5.47 16.41 -2.31
C ALA A 521 6.32 16.45 -3.59
N HIS A 522 7.17 15.44 -3.80
CA HIS A 522 8.15 15.43 -4.89
C HIS A 522 7.95 14.23 -5.81
N ARG A 523 6.95 14.26 -6.69
CA ARG A 523 6.66 13.15 -7.61
C ARG A 523 7.82 12.85 -8.56
N ALA A 524 8.13 11.57 -8.74
CA ALA A 524 9.15 11.09 -9.66
C ALA A 524 8.90 9.62 -10.03
N ALA A 525 9.46 9.14 -11.15
CA ALA A 525 9.52 7.70 -11.40
C ALA A 525 10.28 6.99 -10.27
N SER A 526 9.81 5.79 -9.91
CA SER A 526 10.48 4.96 -8.90
C SER A 526 11.89 4.55 -9.34
N GLY A 527 12.71 4.08 -8.39
CA GLY A 527 14.08 3.66 -8.70
C GLY A 527 14.12 2.54 -9.73
N ILE A 528 13.24 1.53 -9.62
CA ILE A 528 13.18 0.42 -10.56
C ILE A 528 12.78 0.89 -11.95
N THR A 529 11.77 1.75 -12.07
CA THR A 529 11.35 2.32 -13.36
C THR A 529 12.49 3.11 -14.01
N THR A 530 13.23 3.87 -13.20
CA THR A 530 14.39 4.65 -13.66
C THR A 530 15.52 3.73 -14.14
N LEU A 531 15.83 2.66 -13.40
CA LEU A 531 16.82 1.67 -13.81
C LEU A 531 16.42 0.99 -15.12
N CYS A 532 15.16 0.61 -15.30
CA CYS A 532 14.68 0.01 -16.55
C CYS A 532 14.96 0.93 -17.75
N PHE A 533 14.74 2.23 -17.61
CA PHE A 533 15.04 3.20 -18.66
C PHE A 533 16.53 3.28 -18.93
N ASP A 534 17.35 3.37 -17.89
CA ASP A 534 18.80 3.47 -18.03
C ASP A 534 19.39 2.23 -18.70
N LEU A 535 18.91 1.03 -18.34
CA LEU A 535 19.32 -0.23 -18.97
C LEU A 535 18.94 -0.29 -20.45
N LEU A 536 17.73 0.13 -20.82
CA LEU A 536 17.30 0.20 -22.22
C LEU A 536 18.13 1.21 -23.02
N GLU A 537 18.37 2.40 -22.46
CA GLU A 537 19.21 3.43 -23.10
C GLU A 537 20.63 2.91 -23.34
N LYS A 538 21.21 2.21 -22.36
CA LYS A 538 22.55 1.61 -22.48
C LYS A 538 22.61 0.43 -23.44
N LYS A 539 21.51 -0.29 -23.61
CA LYS A 539 21.36 -1.34 -24.63
C LYS A 539 21.13 -0.77 -26.04
N GLY A 540 21.02 0.56 -26.19
CA GLY A 540 20.93 1.25 -27.48
C GLY A 540 19.51 1.66 -27.90
N TYR A 541 18.51 1.53 -27.01
CA TYR A 541 17.15 2.00 -27.29
C TYR A 541 16.99 3.49 -26.99
N ARG A 542 16.12 4.16 -27.73
CA ARG A 542 15.52 5.43 -27.28
C ARG A 542 14.28 5.10 -26.47
N VAL A 543 14.30 5.43 -25.18
CA VAL A 543 13.17 5.13 -24.30
C VAL A 543 12.12 6.24 -24.40
N LEU A 544 10.87 5.85 -24.62
CA LEU A 544 9.72 6.74 -24.60
C LEU A 544 8.79 6.39 -23.43
N PRO A 545 8.85 7.12 -22.30
CA PRO A 545 7.94 6.91 -21.19
C PRO A 545 6.54 7.45 -21.53
N ILE A 546 5.51 6.69 -21.15
CA ILE A 546 4.10 7.04 -21.31
C ILE A 546 3.45 7.03 -19.93
N PRO A 547 3.42 8.18 -19.25
CA PRO A 547 2.94 8.23 -17.89
C PRO A 547 1.41 8.31 -17.82
N TYR A 548 0.85 7.63 -16.82
CA TYR A 548 -0.61 7.49 -16.63
C TYR A 548 -1.36 8.82 -16.44
N ASN A 549 -0.65 9.88 -16.04
CA ASN A 549 -1.21 11.22 -15.88
C ASN A 549 -1.32 12.00 -17.20
N GLU A 550 -0.57 11.62 -18.23
CA GLU A 550 -0.61 12.22 -19.57
C GLU A 550 -1.42 11.36 -20.56
N PHE A 551 -1.50 10.04 -20.33
CA PHE A 551 -2.16 9.09 -21.21
C PHE A 551 -3.30 8.35 -20.51
N SER A 552 -4.54 8.61 -20.94
CA SER A 552 -5.74 7.97 -20.41
C SER A 552 -6.48 7.15 -21.47
N THR A 553 -6.95 5.95 -21.11
CA THR A 553 -7.83 5.14 -21.97
C THR A 553 -9.24 5.69 -22.09
N SER A 554 -9.65 6.61 -21.23
CA SER A 554 -10.94 7.32 -21.34
C SER A 554 -10.95 8.39 -22.43
N ASP A 555 -9.78 8.79 -22.92
CA ASP A 555 -9.67 9.76 -24.01
C ASP A 555 -10.03 9.14 -25.36
N LYS A 556 -10.61 9.98 -26.25
CA LYS A 556 -10.88 9.61 -27.64
C LYS A 556 -9.60 9.11 -28.31
N LEU A 557 -9.72 8.08 -29.16
CA LEU A 557 -8.59 7.45 -29.84
C LEU A 557 -7.71 8.47 -30.58
N LEU A 558 -8.31 9.41 -31.31
CA LEU A 558 -7.58 10.45 -32.04
C LEU A 558 -6.63 11.27 -31.14
N LYS A 559 -7.06 11.62 -29.92
CA LYS A 559 -6.23 12.36 -28.96
C LYS A 559 -5.04 11.51 -28.49
N ARG A 560 -5.27 10.22 -28.24
CA ARG A 560 -4.20 9.27 -27.89
C ARG A 560 -3.18 9.11 -29.02
N VAL A 561 -3.63 9.04 -30.27
CA VAL A 561 -2.77 8.96 -31.46
C VAL A 561 -1.94 10.23 -31.61
N GLN A 562 -2.57 11.41 -31.54
CA GLN A 562 -1.88 12.70 -31.62
C GLN A 562 -0.82 12.86 -30.52
N TYR A 563 -1.13 12.41 -29.30
CA TYR A 563 -0.17 12.39 -28.20
C TYR A 563 1.06 11.54 -28.53
N LEU A 564 0.88 10.30 -29.00
CA LEU A 564 2.01 9.44 -29.36
C LEU A 564 2.82 10.01 -30.52
N GLU A 565 2.15 10.54 -31.54
CA GLU A 565 2.79 11.18 -32.69
C GLU A 565 3.66 12.37 -32.26
N ALA A 566 3.15 13.24 -31.38
CA ALA A 566 3.90 14.37 -30.83
C ALA A 566 5.12 13.89 -30.03
N LYS A 567 4.97 12.84 -29.22
CA LYS A 567 6.06 12.24 -28.45
C LYS A 567 7.15 11.67 -29.36
N PHE A 568 6.78 10.91 -30.41
CA PHE A 568 7.74 10.42 -31.39
C PHE A 568 8.49 11.56 -32.10
N LYS A 569 7.77 12.61 -32.52
CA LYS A 569 8.36 13.81 -33.14
C LYS A 569 9.42 14.45 -32.22
N SER A 570 9.12 14.61 -30.93
CA SER A 570 10.06 15.17 -29.96
C SER A 570 11.28 14.26 -29.70
N LEU A 571 11.08 12.96 -29.65
CA LEU A 571 12.13 11.98 -29.35
C LEU A 571 13.13 11.82 -30.50
N ILE A 572 12.66 11.92 -31.74
CA ILE A 572 13.51 11.76 -32.92
C ILE A 572 14.31 13.04 -33.21
N SER A 573 13.66 14.21 -33.10
CA SER A 573 14.27 15.53 -33.39
C SER A 573 15.37 15.96 -32.40
N SER A 574 15.29 15.57 -31.12
CA SER A 574 16.22 15.99 -30.07
C SER A 574 17.68 15.53 -30.24
N LYS A 575 17.99 14.68 -31.23
CA LYS A 575 19.36 14.21 -31.51
C LYS A 575 19.89 14.51 -32.90
N THR A 576 19.10 15.10 -33.80
CA THR A 576 19.61 15.53 -35.12
C THR A 576 20.49 16.80 -35.03
N ASN A 577 20.49 17.48 -33.88
CA ASN A 577 21.29 18.67 -33.59
C ASN A 577 22.50 18.37 -32.68
N LYS A 578 23.26 17.31 -32.94
CA LYS A 578 24.58 17.09 -32.32
C LYS A 578 25.64 16.80 -33.36
#